data_AF-A0A920UMA3-F1
#
_entry.id   AF-A0A920UMA3-F1
#
_cell.length_a   1.000
_cell.length_b   1.000
_cell.length_c   1.000
_cell.angle_alpha   90.00
_cell.angle_beta   90.00
_cell.angle_gamma   90.00
#
_symmetry.space_group_name_H-M   'P 1'
#
loop_
_entity.id
_entity.type
_entity.pdbx_description
1 polymer ?
#
loop_
_entity_poly.entity_id
_entity_poly.type
_entity_poly.pdbx_seq_one_letter_code
_entity_poly.pdbx_strand_id
1 'polypeptide(L)'
;MKLISRGDTTLADAYLSPILDHYIKQVRGGLSTQLGNAPLLFMQSNGGLASAESFRGKDSILSGPAGGVVGMVGTALTADLDKLIGFDMGGTSTDVSLYDGEFERTTSTIIAGIRLTAPMMRVQTVAAGGGSILKLSESRLQVGPESAGANPGPACYRNGGPLTSLMRMCS
;
A
#
# COMPACT_ATOMS: atom_id res chain seq x y z
N MET A 1 10.60 26.66 11.54
CA MET A 1 9.20 26.21 11.36
C MET A 1 9.02 25.70 9.94
N LYS A 2 8.72 24.41 9.71
CA LYS A 2 8.49 23.87 8.35
C LYS A 2 7.03 24.09 7.93
N LEU A 3 6.71 25.29 7.47
CA LEU A 3 5.32 25.69 7.13
C LEU A 3 4.78 24.96 5.89
N ILE A 4 5.60 24.82 4.85
CA ILE A 4 5.20 24.21 3.57
C ILE A 4 4.82 22.74 3.76
N SER A 5 5.68 21.93 4.40
CA SER A 5 5.42 20.50 4.58
C SER A 5 4.22 20.20 5.48
N ARG A 6 3.91 21.10 6.42
CA ARG A 6 2.68 21.01 7.23
C ARG A 6 1.45 21.35 6.39
N GLY A 7 1.53 22.37 5.54
CA GLY A 7 0.48 22.71 4.58
C GLY A 7 0.13 21.54 3.66
N ASP A 8 1.13 20.92 3.04
CA ASP A 8 0.94 19.76 2.15
C ASP A 8 0.28 18.58 2.88
N THR A 9 0.73 18.30 4.11
CA THR A 9 0.17 17.20 4.93
C THR A 9 -1.28 17.51 5.34
N THR A 10 -1.58 18.74 5.74
CA THR A 10 -2.94 19.16 6.10
C THR A 10 -3.87 19.11 4.89
N LEU A 11 -3.41 19.51 3.71
CA LEU A 11 -4.20 19.43 2.49
C LEU A 11 -4.51 17.96 2.13
N ALA A 12 -3.50 17.09 2.18
CA ALA A 12 -3.70 15.66 1.95
C ALA A 12 -4.67 15.04 2.96
N ASP A 13 -4.54 15.38 4.24
CA ASP A 13 -5.41 14.89 5.31
C ASP A 13 -6.86 15.36 5.12
N ALA A 14 -7.06 16.64 4.79
CA ALA A 14 -8.38 17.21 4.54
C ALA A 14 -9.04 16.62 3.28
N TYR A 15 -8.25 16.29 2.26
CA TYR A 15 -8.74 15.65 1.04
C TYR A 15 -9.16 14.19 1.29
N LEU A 16 -8.36 13.43 2.04
CA LEU A 16 -8.56 12.00 2.24
C LEU A 16 -9.53 11.65 3.37
N SER A 17 -9.56 12.43 4.45
CA SER A 17 -10.34 12.08 5.65
C SER A 17 -11.84 11.90 5.39
N PRO A 18 -12.54 12.75 4.60
CA PRO A 18 -13.96 12.53 4.29
C PRO A 18 -14.23 11.24 3.52
N ILE A 19 -13.31 10.84 2.63
CA ILE A 19 -13.40 9.60 1.85
C ILE A 19 -13.23 8.41 2.80
N LEU A 20 -12.25 8.47 3.71
CA LEU A 20 -12.05 7.45 4.72
C LEU A 20 -13.24 7.34 5.68
N ASP A 21 -13.81 8.46 6.12
CA ASP A 21 -14.97 8.46 7.01
C ASP A 21 -16.16 7.73 6.38
N HIS A 22 -16.36 7.92 5.07
CA HIS A 22 -17.38 7.18 4.32
C HIS A 22 -17.09 5.68 4.29
N TYR A 23 -15.85 5.30 3.96
CA TYR A 23 -15.41 3.90 3.94
C TYR A 23 -15.56 3.22 5.31
N ILE A 24 -15.12 3.87 6.39
CA ILE A 24 -15.26 3.40 7.76
C ILE A 24 -16.73 3.16 8.12
N LYS A 25 -17.61 4.10 7.76
CA LYS A 25 -19.06 3.97 8.00
C LYS A 25 -19.64 2.77 7.23
N GLN A 26 -19.23 2.57 5.99
CA GLN A 26 -19.65 1.41 5.19
C GLN A 26 -19.20 0.09 5.82
N VAL A 27 -17.92 -0.03 6.22
CA VAL A 27 -17.40 -1.24 6.86
C VAL A 27 -18.12 -1.51 8.18
N ARG A 28 -18.28 -0.48 9.02
CA ARG A 28 -19.01 -0.60 10.29
C ARG A 28 -20.47 -0.98 10.09
N GLY A 29 -21.14 -0.42 9.08
CA GLY A 29 -22.52 -0.77 8.73
C GLY A 29 -22.64 -2.22 8.27
N GLY A 30 -21.77 -2.65 7.36
CA GLY A 30 -21.75 -4.02 6.82
C GLY A 30 -21.43 -5.09 7.86
N LEU A 31 -20.62 -4.75 8.87
CA LEU A 31 -20.24 -5.66 9.95
C LEU A 31 -21.08 -5.49 11.22
N SER A 32 -22.07 -4.59 11.23
CA SER A 32 -22.81 -4.21 12.45
C SER A 32 -23.49 -5.38 13.16
N THR A 33 -23.96 -6.38 12.40
CA THR A 33 -24.61 -7.59 12.94
C THR A 33 -23.61 -8.65 13.41
N GLN A 34 -22.35 -8.56 13.00
CA GLN A 34 -21.30 -9.55 13.26
C GLN A 34 -20.32 -9.11 14.34
N LEU A 35 -20.06 -7.80 14.45
CA LEU A 35 -19.08 -7.24 15.38
C LEU A 35 -19.50 -7.35 16.85
N GLY A 36 -20.80 -7.32 17.15
CA GLY A 36 -21.27 -7.20 18.52
C GLY A 36 -20.61 -6.01 19.23
N ASN A 37 -19.86 -6.28 20.30
CA ASN A 37 -19.09 -5.28 21.07
C ASN A 37 -17.60 -5.24 20.72
N ALA A 38 -17.13 -5.98 19.71
CA ALA A 38 -15.72 -6.01 19.34
C ALA A 38 -15.28 -4.67 18.75
N PRO A 39 -14.10 -4.15 19.12
CA PRO A 39 -13.59 -2.91 18.57
C PRO A 39 -13.21 -3.09 17.10
N LEU A 40 -13.64 -2.15 16.26
CA LEU A 40 -13.20 -2.06 14.87
C LEU A 40 -11.92 -1.22 14.80
N LEU A 41 -10.81 -1.88 14.47
CA LEU A 41 -9.47 -1.29 14.40
C LEU A 41 -8.97 -1.26 12.96
N PHE A 42 -8.24 -0.20 12.61
CA PHE A 42 -7.65 0.01 11.30
C PHE A 42 -6.13 0.11 11.41
N MET A 43 -5.42 -0.51 10.46
CA MET A 43 -3.98 -0.40 10.32
C MET A 43 -3.59 1.03 9.90
N GLN A 44 -2.56 1.57 10.56
CA GLN A 44 -1.95 2.86 10.26
C GLN A 44 -0.65 2.69 9.47
N SER A 45 -0.23 3.75 8.78
CA SER A 45 1.05 3.82 8.05
C SER A 45 2.28 3.52 8.92
N ASN A 46 2.21 3.72 10.23
CA ASN A 46 3.29 3.45 11.20
C ASN A 46 3.34 1.98 11.67
N GLY A 47 2.44 1.11 11.20
CA GLY A 47 2.31 -0.28 11.62
C GLY A 47 1.46 -0.50 12.89
N GLY A 48 0.89 0.56 13.46
CA GLY A 48 -0.02 0.52 14.61
C GLY A 48 -1.48 0.35 14.21
N LEU A 49 -2.33 0.14 15.21
CA LEU A 49 -3.78 0.07 15.06
C LEU A 49 -4.44 1.31 15.67
N ALA A 50 -5.47 1.83 15.01
CA ALA A 50 -6.31 2.90 15.54
C ALA A 50 -7.79 2.55 15.49
N SER A 51 -8.56 3.07 16.45
CA SER A 51 -10.01 3.04 16.37
C SER A 51 -10.48 3.89 15.18
N ALA A 52 -11.67 3.57 14.69
CA ALA A 52 -12.21 4.25 13.52
C ALA A 52 -12.40 5.77 13.73
N GLU A 53 -12.66 6.22 14.97
CA GLU A 53 -12.83 7.64 15.31
C GLU A 53 -11.52 8.43 15.24
N SER A 54 -10.40 7.73 15.48
CA SER A 54 -9.04 8.29 15.52
C SER A 54 -8.29 8.11 14.20
N PHE A 55 -8.84 7.34 13.26
CA PHE A 55 -8.21 7.12 11.95
C PHE A 55 -8.37 8.36 11.07
N ARG A 56 -7.27 8.80 10.44
CA ARG A 56 -7.20 10.04 9.66
C ARG A 56 -6.55 9.79 8.31
N GLY A 57 -6.87 10.65 7.35
CA GLY A 57 -6.38 10.62 5.97
C GLY A 57 -4.88 10.42 5.87
N LYS A 58 -4.12 11.25 6.58
CA LYS A 58 -2.65 11.19 6.57
C LYS A 58 -2.07 9.88 7.12
N ASP A 59 -2.80 9.18 8.00
CA ASP A 59 -2.33 7.97 8.69
C ASP A 59 -2.75 6.68 7.96
N SER A 60 -3.52 6.80 6.87
CA SER A 60 -3.93 5.65 6.05
C SER A 60 -3.01 5.40 4.86
N ILE A 61 -2.14 6.35 4.52
CA ILE A 61 -1.34 6.30 3.30
C ILE A 61 -0.26 5.22 3.45
N LEU A 62 -0.30 4.18 2.61
CA LEU A 62 0.53 2.97 2.73
C LEU A 62 0.24 2.12 4.00
N SER A 63 -0.96 2.18 4.57
CA SER A 63 -1.33 1.30 5.69
C SER A 63 -1.37 -0.18 5.33
N GLY A 64 -1.73 -0.52 4.08
CA GLY A 64 -1.71 -1.89 3.57
C GLY A 64 -0.31 -2.52 3.61
N PRO A 65 0.69 -1.94 2.92
CA PRO A 65 2.07 -2.41 3.00
C PRO A 65 2.62 -2.44 4.43
N ALA A 66 2.29 -1.44 5.26
CA ALA A 66 2.67 -1.46 6.67
C ALA A 66 2.15 -2.71 7.40
N GLY A 67 0.90 -3.11 7.15
CA GLY A 67 0.35 -4.36 7.67
C GLY A 67 1.08 -5.61 7.17
N GLY A 68 1.48 -5.63 5.89
CA GLY A 68 2.30 -6.70 5.31
C GLY A 68 3.65 -6.85 6.01
N VAL A 69 4.33 -5.73 6.29
CA VAL A 69 5.60 -5.73 7.03
C VAL A 69 5.40 -6.21 8.48
N VAL A 70 4.36 -5.74 9.18
CA VAL A 70 4.05 -6.21 10.55
C VAL A 70 3.78 -7.72 10.55
N GLY A 71 3.01 -8.23 9.59
CA GLY A 71 2.72 -9.65 9.45
C GLY A 71 3.98 -10.48 9.13
N MET A 72 4.83 -9.99 8.23
CA MET A 72 6.11 -10.61 7.89
C MET A 72 7.00 -10.74 9.11
N VAL A 73 7.23 -9.64 9.84
CA VAL A 73 8.06 -9.63 11.05
C VAL A 73 7.47 -10.53 12.12
N GLY A 74 6.16 -10.41 12.40
CA GLY A 74 5.48 -11.25 13.38
C GLY A 74 5.59 -12.75 13.08
N THR A 75 5.56 -13.13 11.80
CA THR A 75 5.73 -14.53 11.37
C THR A 75 7.18 -14.97 11.50
N ALA A 76 8.12 -14.18 10.98
CA ALA A 76 9.54 -14.51 10.95
C ALA A 76 10.16 -14.64 12.36
N LEU A 77 9.73 -13.82 13.31
CA LEU A 77 10.20 -13.91 14.70
C LEU A 77 9.79 -15.23 15.37
N THR A 78 8.70 -15.87 14.92
CA THR A 78 8.34 -17.22 15.41
C THR A 78 9.24 -18.33 14.86
N ALA A 79 10.03 -18.02 13.84
CA ALA A 79 11.03 -18.88 13.23
C ALA A 79 12.48 -18.45 13.56
N ASP A 80 12.67 -17.61 14.59
CA ASP A 80 13.97 -17.08 15.02
C ASP A 80 14.75 -16.34 13.92
N LEU A 81 14.03 -15.68 12.99
CA LEU A 81 14.61 -14.84 11.94
C LEU A 81 14.44 -13.36 12.27
N ASP A 82 15.54 -12.63 12.42
CA ASP A 82 15.57 -11.22 12.84
C ASP A 82 16.05 -10.22 11.77
N LYS A 83 16.46 -10.73 10.60
CA LYS A 83 16.87 -9.95 9.42
C LYS A 83 16.04 -10.36 8.20
N LEU A 84 15.23 -9.43 7.68
CA LEU A 84 14.23 -9.72 6.66
C LEU A 84 14.23 -8.66 5.57
N ILE A 85 14.07 -9.11 4.33
CA ILE A 85 13.73 -8.24 3.20
C ILE A 85 12.32 -8.63 2.76
N GLY A 86 11.37 -7.72 2.93
CA GLY A 86 10.00 -7.89 2.46
C GLY A 86 9.90 -7.52 0.99
N PHE A 87 9.22 -8.36 0.22
CA PHE A 87 8.94 -8.16 -1.19
C PHE A 87 7.47 -8.52 -1.46
N ASP A 88 6.62 -7.50 -1.56
CA ASP A 88 5.19 -7.65 -1.82
C ASP A 88 4.86 -7.14 -3.22
N MET A 89 4.73 -8.07 -4.17
CA MET A 89 4.42 -7.75 -5.56
C MET A 89 2.91 -7.85 -5.80
N GLY A 90 2.28 -6.71 -6.04
CA GLY A 90 0.91 -6.62 -6.50
C GLY A 90 0.78 -6.63 -8.03
N GLY A 91 -0.42 -6.37 -8.53
CA GLY A 91 -0.68 -6.25 -9.97
C GLY A 91 -0.09 -4.98 -10.60
N THR A 92 0.10 -3.90 -9.85
CA THR A 92 0.53 -2.60 -10.41
C THR A 92 1.90 -2.18 -9.91
N SER A 93 2.22 -2.51 -8.66
CA SER A 93 3.43 -2.08 -7.98
C SER A 93 4.02 -3.21 -7.15
N THR A 94 5.26 -3.00 -6.75
CA THR A 94 5.98 -3.87 -5.82
C THR A 94 6.46 -3.04 -4.65
N ASP A 95 6.12 -3.46 -3.43
CA ASP A 95 6.53 -2.83 -2.19
C ASP A 95 7.69 -3.60 -1.56
N VAL A 96 8.79 -2.90 -1.27
CA VAL A 96 10.00 -3.46 -0.67
C VAL A 96 10.24 -2.85 0.69
N SER A 97 10.58 -3.68 1.68
CA SER A 97 10.86 -3.26 3.06
C SER A 97 12.06 -4.00 3.65
N LEU A 98 12.67 -3.42 4.68
CA LEU A 98 13.78 -4.02 5.41
C LEU A 98 13.42 -4.08 6.90
N TYR A 99 13.80 -5.17 7.54
CA TYR A 99 13.79 -5.33 8.99
C TYR A 99 15.14 -5.89 9.42
N ASP A 100 15.80 -5.20 10.35
CA ASP A 100 17.09 -5.61 10.94
C ASP A 100 17.01 -5.43 12.46
N GLY A 101 16.27 -6.33 13.12
CA GLY A 101 15.95 -6.26 14.55
C GLY A 101 14.92 -5.19 14.94
N GLU A 102 14.73 -4.15 14.12
CA GLU A 102 13.73 -3.11 14.35
C GLU A 102 12.99 -2.68 13.08
N PHE A 103 11.77 -2.16 13.26
CA PHE A 103 10.99 -1.58 12.16
C PHE A 103 11.61 -0.27 11.70
N GLU A 104 12.04 -0.21 10.44
CA GLU A 104 12.46 1.03 9.82
C GLU A 104 11.28 2.00 9.67
N ARG A 105 11.48 3.24 10.12
CA ARG A 105 10.46 4.29 10.06
C ARG A 105 11.01 5.56 9.44
N THR A 106 10.14 6.31 8.78
CA THR A 106 10.40 7.68 8.34
C THR A 106 9.32 8.61 8.89
N THR A 107 9.65 9.89 9.02
CA THR A 107 8.70 10.95 9.42
C THR A 107 8.33 11.86 8.26
N SER A 108 8.98 11.69 7.11
CA SER A 108 8.66 12.44 5.91
C SER A 108 8.94 11.64 4.64
N THR A 109 8.05 11.76 3.68
CA THR A 109 8.17 11.12 2.37
C THR A 109 7.48 11.97 1.30
N ILE A 110 7.71 11.64 0.03
CA ILE A 110 6.97 12.19 -1.10
C ILE A 110 6.19 11.05 -1.74
N ILE A 111 4.88 11.14 -1.74
CA ILE A 111 3.98 10.14 -2.34
C ILE A 111 3.15 10.86 -3.40
N ALA A 112 3.17 10.35 -4.62
CA ALA A 112 2.47 10.95 -5.76
C ALA A 112 2.73 12.46 -5.94
N GLY A 113 3.97 12.91 -5.65
CA GLY A 113 4.37 14.32 -5.72
C GLY A 113 3.99 15.18 -4.51
N ILE A 114 3.23 14.64 -3.55
CA ILE A 114 2.82 15.35 -2.33
C ILE A 114 3.76 14.99 -1.19
N ARG A 115 4.27 16.02 -0.49
CA ARG A 115 5.09 15.82 0.70
C ARG A 115 4.20 15.52 1.91
N LEU A 116 4.45 14.39 2.54
CA LEU A 116 3.76 13.99 3.77
C LEU A 116 4.74 14.06 4.93
N THR A 117 4.26 14.59 6.06
CA THR A 117 5.00 14.66 7.33
C THR A 117 4.19 13.95 8.41
N ALA A 118 4.31 12.62 8.45
CA ALA A 118 3.70 11.76 9.46
C ALA A 118 4.62 10.57 9.73
N PRO A 119 4.64 10.02 10.96
CA PRO A 119 5.36 8.78 11.23
C PRO A 119 4.80 7.63 10.39
N MET A 120 5.66 6.93 9.67
CA MET A 120 5.28 5.81 8.82
C MET A 120 6.41 4.80 8.68
N MET A 121 6.08 3.56 8.34
CA MET A 121 7.06 2.53 8.06
C MET A 121 7.78 2.83 6.74
N ARG A 122 9.07 2.54 6.68
CA ARG A 122 9.87 2.77 5.48
C ARG A 122 9.62 1.64 4.48
N VAL A 123 8.75 1.91 3.52
CA VAL A 123 8.45 1.03 2.39
C VAL A 123 8.81 1.76 1.10
N GLN A 124 9.52 1.07 0.21
CA GLN A 124 9.87 1.55 -1.12
C GLN A 124 8.96 0.89 -2.15
N THR A 125 8.14 1.71 -2.82
CA THR A 125 7.27 1.22 -3.88
C THR A 125 7.93 1.41 -5.24
N VAL A 126 8.10 0.33 -5.98
CA VAL A 126 8.48 0.33 -7.39
C VAL A 126 7.20 0.24 -8.23
N ALA A 127 7.05 1.12 -9.21
CA ALA A 127 5.92 1.14 -10.15
C ALA A 127 6.03 0.04 -11.23
N ALA A 128 6.30 -1.19 -10.78
CA ALA A 128 6.27 -2.39 -11.58
C ALA A 128 5.62 -3.51 -10.75
N GLY A 129 4.59 -4.13 -11.30
CA GLY A 129 3.86 -5.25 -10.69
C GLY A 129 3.53 -6.29 -11.76
N GLY A 130 2.76 -7.32 -11.40
CA GLY A 130 2.46 -8.44 -12.29
C GLY A 130 1.65 -8.08 -13.54
N GLY A 131 0.91 -6.98 -13.48
CA GLY A 131 0.11 -6.39 -14.56
C GLY A 131 0.78 -5.22 -15.27
N SER A 132 2.06 -4.96 -15.02
CA SER A 132 2.82 -3.95 -15.78
C SER A 132 2.90 -4.34 -17.25
N ILE A 133 2.50 -3.41 -18.13
CA ILE A 133 2.36 -3.65 -19.56
C ILE A 133 3.73 -3.87 -20.19
N LEU A 134 3.83 -4.90 -21.03
CA LEU A 134 5.00 -5.19 -21.84
C LEU A 134 4.94 -4.44 -23.16
N LYS A 135 5.99 -3.68 -23.49
CA LYS A 135 6.15 -2.99 -24.77
C LYS A 135 7.46 -3.41 -25.41
N LEU A 136 7.44 -3.67 -26.72
CA LEU A 136 8.66 -3.82 -27.50
C LEU A 136 9.04 -2.45 -28.06
N SER A 137 10.18 -1.90 -27.64
CA SER A 137 10.72 -0.64 -28.14
C SER A 137 12.23 -0.77 -28.32
N GLU A 138 12.75 -0.26 -29.43
CA GLU A 138 14.18 -0.33 -29.78
C GLU A 138 14.77 -1.74 -29.66
N SER A 139 14.00 -2.75 -30.12
CA SER A 139 14.36 -4.18 -30.03
C SER A 139 14.57 -4.70 -28.61
N ARG A 140 14.03 -4.02 -27.59
CA ARG A 140 14.04 -4.43 -26.18
C ARG A 140 12.62 -4.53 -25.64
N LEU A 141 12.38 -5.54 -24.81
CA LEU A 141 11.17 -5.62 -24.02
C LEU A 141 11.30 -4.69 -22.81
N GLN A 142 10.36 -3.78 -22.68
CA GLN A 142 10.23 -2.84 -21.58
C GLN A 142 8.97 -3.19 -20.77
N VAL A 143 9.08 -3.14 -19.44
CA VAL A 143 7.99 -3.43 -18.50
C VAL A 143 7.57 -2.12 -17.83
N GLY A 144 6.28 -1.78 -17.92
CA GLY A 144 5.74 -0.58 -17.28
C GLY A 144 6.16 0.72 -17.98
N PRO A 145 5.96 1.89 -17.34
CA PRO A 145 5.37 2.08 -16.01
C PRO A 145 3.84 1.89 -15.99
N GLU A 146 3.21 1.77 -17.15
CA GLU A 146 1.77 1.56 -17.27
C GLU A 146 1.37 0.16 -16.77
N SER A 147 0.19 0.07 -16.14
CA SER A 147 -0.40 -1.18 -15.64
C SER A 147 -1.73 -1.44 -16.31
N ALA A 148 -2.01 -2.70 -16.62
CA ALA A 148 -3.30 -3.16 -17.10
C ALA A 148 -4.40 -3.15 -16.02
N GLY A 149 -4.01 -2.95 -14.75
CA GLY A 149 -4.93 -2.96 -13.61
C GLY A 149 -5.63 -4.31 -13.42
N ALA A 150 -6.84 -4.29 -12.88
CA ALA A 150 -7.68 -5.49 -12.70
C ALA A 150 -8.72 -5.67 -13.82
N ASN A 151 -9.12 -4.59 -14.51
CA ASN A 151 -10.08 -4.60 -15.62
C ASN A 151 -9.66 -3.53 -16.66
N PRO A 152 -9.34 -3.90 -17.93
CA PRO A 152 -9.45 -5.23 -18.52
C PRO A 152 -8.47 -6.26 -17.92
N GLY A 153 -7.43 -5.80 -17.22
CA GLY A 153 -6.43 -6.65 -16.61
C GLY A 153 -5.47 -7.27 -17.62
N PRO A 154 -4.59 -8.18 -17.20
CA PRO A 154 -3.67 -8.88 -18.10
C PRO A 154 -4.35 -9.67 -19.20
N ALA A 155 -3.66 -9.89 -20.34
CA ALA A 155 -4.15 -10.71 -21.45
C ALA A 155 -4.66 -12.09 -21.01
N CYS A 156 -4.05 -12.70 -19.99
CA CYS A 156 -4.45 -13.99 -19.46
C CYS A 156 -5.82 -13.98 -18.76
N TYR A 157 -6.37 -12.80 -18.41
CA TYR A 157 -7.75 -12.67 -17.92
C TYR A 157 -8.77 -12.87 -19.03
N ARG A 158 -8.35 -12.92 -20.30
CA ARG A 158 -9.21 -13.14 -21.48
C ARG A 158 -10.33 -12.09 -21.62
N ASN A 159 -10.07 -10.89 -21.12
CA ASN A 159 -11.02 -9.77 -21.12
C ASN A 159 -10.53 -8.60 -22.01
N GLY A 160 -9.83 -8.92 -23.10
CA GLY A 160 -9.27 -7.91 -24.03
C GLY A 160 -8.05 -7.14 -23.49
N GLY A 161 -7.42 -7.64 -22.44
CA GLY A 161 -6.26 -7.02 -21.77
C GLY A 161 -4.94 -7.10 -22.55
N PRO A 162 -3.98 -6.19 -22.30
CA PRO A 162 -2.67 -6.19 -22.95
C PRO A 162 -1.71 -7.25 -22.38
N LEU A 163 -0.58 -7.48 -23.03
CA LEU A 163 0.49 -8.33 -22.53
C LEU A 163 1.15 -7.70 -21.30
N THR A 164 1.41 -8.48 -20.24
CA THR A 164 1.98 -7.99 -18.97
C THR A 164 3.07 -8.92 -18.42
N SER A 165 3.87 -8.42 -17.47
CA SER A 165 5.14 -9.00 -17.02
C SER A 165 5.05 -10.34 -16.28
N LEU A 166 4.00 -10.61 -15.49
CA LEU A 166 4.03 -11.75 -14.54
C LEU A 166 2.74 -12.56 -14.42
N MET A 167 1.65 -12.16 -15.09
CA MET A 167 0.48 -13.03 -15.21
C MET A 167 0.58 -13.90 -16.46
N ARG A 168 1.02 -15.14 -16.23
CA ARG A 168 1.21 -16.26 -17.16
C ARG A 168 0.41 -16.10 -18.46
N MET A 169 1.08 -16.02 -19.62
CA MET A 169 0.48 -16.37 -20.91
C MET A 169 0.12 -17.87 -20.84
N CYS A 170 -1.03 -18.20 -20.26
CA CYS A 170 -1.67 -19.48 -20.52
C CYS A 170 -2.22 -19.43 -21.94
N SER A 171 -1.33 -19.70 -22.90
CA SER A 171 -1.67 -20.12 -24.26
C SER A 171 -2.39 -21.47 -24.21
#